data_AF-A0A6S7BHG0-F1
#
_entry.id   AF-A0A6S7BHG0-F1
#
_cell.length_a   1.000
_cell.length_b   1.000
_cell.length_c   1.000
_cell.angle_alpha   90.00
_cell.angle_beta   90.00
_cell.angle_gamma   90.00
#
_symmetry.space_group_name_H-M   'P 1'
#
loop_
_entity.id
_entity.type
_entity.pdbx_description
1 polymer ?
#
loop_
_entity_poly.entity_id
_entity_poly.type
_entity_poly.pdbx_seq_one_letter_code
_entity_poly.pdbx_strand_id
1 'polypeptide(L)'
;MNMHIVGDASRHSSGRGRRLAAAVALCAAGLSIGSAAQAESMEERLRAQLRSTTQQLQQLQSEQAQINAAKTAAETQRDAAQKELESLRAQLAKSRGQAEKLAGQQEAMLESVQAQAAASHAQLGKFKGAYDELLTLSRAKETERVALARTLAQRDEEVKVCVAKNREMYVAGKEILNAYERISTGDILALKQPFAGKARVQFEEQAQAYGDKLYDAQAPRSQAAATSNP
;
A
#
# COMPACT_ATOMS: atom_id res chain seq x y z
N MET A 1 -13.45 -2.34 -31.60
CA MET A 1 -13.59 -0.92 -31.97
C MET A 1 -12.24 -0.43 -32.45
N ASN A 2 -11.92 -0.57 -33.74
CA ASN A 2 -12.28 0.29 -34.89
C ASN A 2 -11.23 1.38 -35.16
N MET A 3 -10.44 1.07 -36.19
CA MET A 3 -9.67 1.97 -37.05
C MET A 3 -10.56 3.07 -37.64
N HIS A 4 -10.02 4.29 -37.77
CA HIS A 4 -10.40 5.34 -38.73
C HIS A 4 -9.28 6.42 -38.65
N ILE A 5 -8.75 7.07 -39.68
CA ILE A 5 -8.98 7.14 -41.12
C ILE A 5 -7.65 7.65 -41.73
N VAL A 6 -7.15 6.96 -42.75
CA VAL A 6 -6.18 7.49 -43.72
C VAL A 6 -6.97 8.27 -44.76
N GLY A 7 -6.66 9.55 -44.93
CA GLY A 7 -7.26 10.41 -45.95
C GLY A 7 -6.53 10.29 -47.27
N ASP A 8 -7.19 9.64 -48.23
CA ASP A 8 -6.93 9.71 -49.67
C ASP A 8 -7.46 11.05 -50.23
N ALA A 9 -6.68 11.69 -51.09
CA ALA A 9 -7.16 12.74 -51.99
C ALA A 9 -6.26 12.83 -53.23
N SER A 10 -6.42 11.85 -54.10
CA SER A 10 -6.23 11.98 -55.54
C SER A 10 -6.95 13.22 -56.12
N ARG A 11 -6.23 14.06 -56.88
CA ARG A 11 -6.83 14.91 -57.93
C ARG A 11 -5.93 15.02 -59.15
N HIS A 12 -6.42 14.43 -60.23
CA HIS A 12 -6.06 14.71 -61.61
C HIS A 12 -6.58 16.10 -62.03
N SER A 13 -5.76 16.85 -62.77
CA SER A 13 -6.20 17.85 -63.75
C SER A 13 -5.10 17.93 -64.82
N SER A 14 -5.31 17.40 -66.02
CA SER A 14 -5.90 18.09 -67.19
C SER A 14 -5.14 19.39 -67.51
N GLY A 15 -4.51 19.61 -68.67
CA GLY A 15 -4.50 18.94 -69.96
C GLY A 15 -3.85 19.91 -70.98
N ARG A 16 -3.74 19.47 -72.25
CA ARG A 16 -3.40 20.26 -73.45
C ARG A 16 -1.92 20.70 -73.56
N GLY A 17 -1.19 20.48 -74.66
CA GLY A 17 -1.61 20.06 -75.98
C GLY A 17 -0.46 19.40 -76.76
N ARG A 18 -0.77 18.23 -77.32
CA ARG A 18 -0.13 17.69 -78.51
C ARG A 18 -1.01 18.06 -79.71
N ARG A 19 -0.60 19.06 -80.47
CA ARG A 19 -1.11 19.50 -81.78
C ARG A 19 0.06 20.31 -82.37
N LEU A 20 0.67 20.05 -83.51
CA LEU A 20 0.31 19.30 -84.71
C LEU A 20 1.61 18.85 -85.41
N ALA A 21 1.56 17.68 -86.02
CA ALA A 21 2.48 17.26 -87.05
C ALA A 21 2.00 17.77 -88.43
N ALA A 22 2.97 17.99 -89.32
CA ALA A 22 2.90 17.87 -90.77
C ALA A 22 2.03 18.85 -91.59
N ALA A 23 2.70 19.67 -92.40
CA ALA A 23 2.24 20.01 -93.74
C ALA A 23 3.46 19.94 -94.70
N VAL A 24 3.33 19.06 -95.69
CA VAL A 24 4.31 18.62 -96.68
C VAL A 24 4.16 19.46 -97.96
N ALA A 25 5.31 19.77 -98.57
CA ALA A 25 5.60 20.01 -99.99
C ALA A 25 4.65 20.85 -100.88
N LEU A 26 5.22 21.92 -101.44
CA LEU A 26 5.12 22.48 -102.81
C LEU A 26 5.56 23.96 -102.65
N CYS A 27 6.63 24.50 -103.23
CA CYS A 27 7.00 24.51 -104.64
C CYS A 27 8.52 24.75 -104.77
N ALA A 28 9.19 23.85 -105.49
CA ALA A 28 10.39 24.19 -106.24
C ALA A 28 9.92 24.65 -107.63
N ALA A 29 10.10 25.93 -107.97
CA ALA A 29 10.25 26.47 -109.32
C ALA A 29 10.03 27.99 -109.26
N GLY A 30 11.11 28.75 -109.36
CA GLY A 30 11.09 30.21 -109.37
C GLY A 30 12.48 30.76 -109.62
N LEU A 31 13.15 30.25 -110.65
CA LEU A 31 14.41 30.76 -111.16
C LEU A 31 14.09 31.90 -112.12
N SER A 32 14.35 33.16 -111.76
CA SER A 32 14.78 34.21 -112.70
C SER A 32 15.08 35.55 -112.02
N ILE A 33 16.34 35.97 -112.20
CA ILE A 33 16.77 37.34 -112.54
C ILE A 33 16.48 38.42 -111.50
N GLY A 34 17.52 38.72 -110.71
CA GLY A 34 17.59 39.87 -109.80
C GLY A 34 19.04 40.16 -109.39
N SER A 35 19.97 40.14 -110.35
CA SER A 35 21.35 40.59 -110.14
C SER A 35 21.39 42.12 -110.13
N ALA A 36 21.14 42.73 -108.96
CA ALA A 36 21.64 44.05 -108.51
C ALA A 36 20.92 44.52 -107.23
N ALA A 37 20.97 43.74 -106.13
CA ALA A 37 20.60 44.22 -104.78
C ALA A 37 21.14 43.34 -103.63
N GLN A 38 22.16 42.50 -103.89
CA GLN A 38 22.68 41.53 -102.92
C GLN A 38 23.77 42.07 -101.98
N ALA A 39 24.11 43.37 -102.07
CA ALA A 39 25.06 44.00 -101.17
C ALA A 39 24.37 44.74 -99.99
N GLU A 40 23.29 45.50 -100.22
CA GLU A 40 22.55 46.20 -99.14
C GLU A 40 21.70 45.26 -98.26
N SER A 41 21.12 44.20 -98.83
CA SER A 41 20.23 43.27 -98.10
C SER A 41 20.97 42.32 -97.13
N MET A 42 22.25 42.04 -97.39
CA MET A 42 23.09 41.27 -96.47
C MET A 42 23.46 42.13 -95.25
N GLU A 43 23.80 43.39 -95.45
CA GLU A 43 24.14 44.30 -94.35
C GLU A 43 22.94 44.58 -93.42
N GLU A 44 21.74 44.75 -93.98
CA GLU A 44 20.50 44.89 -93.18
C GLU A 44 20.16 43.62 -92.40
N ARG A 45 20.37 42.43 -92.98
CA ARG A 45 20.22 41.15 -92.26
C ARG A 45 21.24 40.99 -91.16
N LEU A 46 22.51 41.35 -91.40
CA LEU A 46 23.55 41.32 -90.36
C LEU A 46 23.21 42.32 -89.23
N ARG A 47 22.69 43.51 -89.54
CA ARG A 47 22.22 44.46 -88.53
C ARG A 47 21.01 43.95 -87.74
N ALA A 48 20.03 43.35 -88.41
CA ALA A 48 18.87 42.75 -87.75
C ALA A 48 19.28 41.56 -86.87
N GLN A 49 20.22 40.73 -87.34
CA GLN A 49 20.78 39.62 -86.57
C GLN A 49 21.58 40.13 -85.37
N LEU A 50 22.37 41.19 -85.52
CA LEU A 50 23.10 41.81 -84.42
C LEU A 50 22.16 42.42 -83.37
N ARG A 51 21.06 43.06 -83.78
CA ARG A 51 20.04 43.57 -82.85
C ARG A 51 19.34 42.42 -82.12
N SER A 52 18.99 41.35 -82.83
CA SER A 52 18.39 40.15 -82.25
C SER A 52 19.33 39.46 -81.25
N THR A 53 20.62 39.32 -81.57
CA THR A 53 21.60 38.73 -80.65
C THR A 53 21.85 39.64 -79.44
N THR A 54 21.84 40.95 -79.63
CA THR A 54 21.93 41.92 -78.52
C THR A 54 20.72 41.84 -77.60
N GLN A 55 19.51 41.71 -78.14
CA GLN A 55 18.28 41.51 -77.37
C GLN A 55 18.29 40.17 -76.61
N GLN A 56 18.74 39.09 -77.24
CA GLN A 56 18.90 37.78 -76.59
C GLN A 56 19.95 37.83 -75.47
N LEU A 57 21.08 38.51 -75.66
CA LEU A 57 22.08 38.69 -74.61
C LEU A 57 21.53 39.51 -73.44
N GLN A 58 20.79 40.58 -73.71
CA GLN A 58 20.15 41.38 -72.66
C GLN A 58 19.09 40.57 -71.90
N GLN A 59 18.30 39.76 -72.61
CA GLN A 59 17.33 38.86 -72.00
C GLN A 59 18.00 37.80 -71.12
N LEU A 60 19.02 37.09 -71.64
CA LEU A 60 19.79 36.12 -70.87
C LEU A 60 20.51 36.74 -69.67
N GLN A 61 21.01 37.97 -69.80
CA GLN A 61 21.61 38.70 -68.69
C GLN A 61 20.57 39.01 -67.60
N SER A 62 19.36 39.41 -67.99
CA SER A 62 18.26 39.64 -67.04
C SER A 62 17.77 38.34 -66.37
N GLU A 63 17.69 37.24 -67.13
CA GLU A 63 17.33 35.91 -66.61
C GLU A 63 18.41 35.39 -65.65
N GLN A 64 19.69 35.57 -65.98
CA GLN A 64 20.81 35.22 -65.09
C GLN A 64 20.75 36.02 -63.78
N ALA A 65 20.44 37.32 -63.85
CA ALA A 65 20.25 38.15 -62.67
C ALA A 65 19.06 37.69 -61.82
N GLN A 66 17.93 37.32 -62.45
CA GLN A 66 16.75 36.81 -61.76
C GLN A 66 17.01 35.44 -61.12
N ILE A 67 17.67 34.51 -61.80
CA ILE A 67 18.03 33.20 -61.26
C ILE A 67 19.01 33.34 -60.11
N ASN A 68 20.01 34.22 -60.22
CA ASN A 68 20.95 34.49 -59.12
C ASN A 68 20.21 35.09 -57.90
N ALA A 69 19.29 36.03 -58.11
CA ALA A 69 18.48 36.58 -57.02
C ALA A 69 17.58 35.51 -56.38
N ALA A 70 16.93 34.65 -57.18
CA ALA A 70 16.12 33.54 -56.69
C ALA A 70 16.95 32.50 -55.95
N LYS A 71 18.17 32.22 -56.41
CA LYS A 71 19.12 31.32 -55.73
C LYS A 71 19.52 31.86 -54.37
N THR A 72 19.89 33.14 -54.28
CA THR A 72 20.21 33.77 -53.00
C THR A 72 19.00 33.80 -52.06
N ALA A 73 17.79 34.05 -52.57
CA ALA A 73 16.56 33.97 -51.79
C ALA A 73 16.29 32.54 -51.28
N ALA A 74 16.51 31.51 -52.11
CA ALA A 74 16.35 30.12 -51.70
C ALA A 74 17.43 29.68 -50.70
N GLU A 75 18.67 30.12 -50.86
CA GLU A 75 19.77 29.85 -49.93
C GLU A 75 19.50 30.50 -48.57
N THR A 76 19.06 31.75 -48.54
CA THR A 76 18.70 32.44 -47.28
C THR A 76 17.50 31.78 -46.59
N GLN A 77 16.48 31.34 -47.32
CA GLN A 77 15.35 30.57 -46.77
C GLN A 77 15.78 29.21 -46.23
N ARG A 78 16.66 28.49 -46.94
CA ARG A 78 17.22 27.21 -46.48
C ARG A 78 18.00 27.42 -45.19
N ASP A 79 18.86 28.43 -45.13
CA ASP A 79 19.68 28.71 -43.95
C ASP A 79 18.82 29.14 -42.76
N ALA A 80 17.75 29.90 -42.99
CA ALA A 80 16.75 30.23 -41.97
C ALA A 80 16.02 28.97 -41.45
N ALA A 81 15.53 28.12 -42.36
CA ALA A 81 14.86 26.87 -42.00
C ALA A 81 15.80 25.89 -41.27
N GLN A 82 17.07 25.82 -41.66
CA GLN A 82 18.08 25.02 -40.96
C GLN A 82 18.28 25.51 -39.51
N LYS A 83 18.39 26.83 -39.30
CA LYS A 83 18.47 27.41 -37.95
C LYS A 83 17.23 27.12 -37.11
N GLU A 84 16.04 27.20 -37.70
CA GLU A 84 14.79 26.85 -37.00
C GLU A 84 14.75 25.36 -36.63
N LEU A 85 15.16 24.46 -37.53
CA LEU A 85 15.24 23.03 -37.25
C LEU A 85 16.24 22.72 -36.13
N GLU A 86 17.40 23.38 -36.11
CA GLU A 86 18.37 23.23 -35.03
C GLU A 86 17.81 23.74 -33.69
N SER A 87 17.16 24.91 -33.69
CA SER A 87 16.49 25.46 -32.50
C SER A 87 15.39 24.53 -31.98
N LEU A 88 14.52 24.02 -32.86
CA LEU A 88 13.45 23.09 -32.48
C LEU A 88 14.01 21.76 -31.98
N ARG A 89 15.08 21.24 -32.60
CA ARG A 89 15.77 20.04 -32.11
C ARG A 89 16.38 20.26 -30.73
N ALA A 90 17.00 21.42 -30.49
CA ALA A 90 17.54 21.76 -29.18
C ALA A 90 16.44 21.88 -28.11
N GLN A 91 15.31 22.50 -28.44
CA GLN A 91 14.16 22.59 -27.55
C GLN A 91 13.55 21.23 -27.24
N LEU A 92 13.44 20.35 -28.24
CA LEU A 92 12.92 19.00 -28.08
C LEU A 92 13.86 18.11 -27.26
N ALA A 93 15.18 18.23 -27.46
CA ALA A 93 16.16 17.56 -26.63
C ALA A 93 16.08 18.03 -25.16
N LYS A 94 15.91 19.35 -24.95
CA LYS A 94 15.73 19.92 -23.62
C LYS A 94 14.45 19.43 -22.94
N SER A 95 13.32 19.41 -23.66
CA SER A 95 12.04 18.96 -23.10
C SER A 95 12.06 17.46 -22.80
N ARG A 96 12.66 16.64 -23.67
CA ARG A 96 12.89 15.21 -23.39
C ARG A 96 13.74 15.00 -22.15
N GLY A 97 14.87 15.70 -22.03
CA GLY A 97 15.72 15.60 -20.84
C GLY A 97 15.03 16.06 -19.56
N GLN A 98 14.12 17.03 -19.63
CA GLN A 98 13.28 17.43 -18.50
C GLN A 98 12.23 16.38 -18.15
N ALA A 99 11.57 15.79 -19.16
CA ALA A 99 10.59 14.73 -18.98
C ALA A 99 11.22 13.48 -18.35
N GLU A 100 12.40 13.06 -18.80
CA GLU A 100 13.15 11.94 -18.24
C GLU A 100 13.54 12.19 -16.78
N LYS A 101 14.03 13.41 -16.46
CA LYS A 101 14.33 13.79 -15.07
C LYS A 101 13.08 13.76 -14.19
N LEU A 102 11.96 14.28 -14.68
CA LEU A 102 10.72 14.30 -13.92
C LEU A 102 10.15 12.88 -13.75
N ALA A 103 10.27 12.02 -14.76
CA ALA A 103 9.90 10.61 -14.67
C ALA A 103 10.73 9.89 -13.60
N GLY A 104 12.07 10.05 -13.61
CA GLY A 104 12.94 9.46 -12.59
C GLY A 104 12.66 10.00 -11.17
N GLN A 105 12.34 11.28 -11.04
CA GLN A 105 11.92 11.86 -9.75
C GLN A 105 10.58 11.31 -9.27
N GLN A 106 9.61 11.12 -10.16
CA GLN A 106 8.32 10.52 -9.82
C GLN A 106 8.49 9.06 -9.39
N GLU A 107 9.28 8.26 -10.11
CA GLU A 107 9.57 6.88 -9.74
C GLU A 107 10.24 6.79 -8.36
N ALA A 108 11.27 7.60 -8.12
CA ALA A 108 11.93 7.65 -6.80
C ALA A 108 10.99 8.10 -5.69
N MET A 109 10.08 9.04 -5.97
CA MET A 109 9.07 9.48 -5.00
C MET A 109 8.05 8.37 -4.72
N LEU A 110 7.57 7.68 -5.75
CA LEU A 110 6.63 6.57 -5.58
C LEU A 110 7.25 5.44 -4.76
N GLU A 111 8.51 5.08 -5.03
CA GLU A 111 9.23 4.09 -4.24
C GLU A 111 9.39 4.53 -2.78
N SER A 112 9.75 5.79 -2.54
CA SER A 112 9.87 6.35 -1.19
C SER A 112 8.54 6.38 -0.44
N VAL A 113 7.44 6.78 -1.10
CA VAL A 113 6.09 6.76 -0.51
C VAL A 113 5.66 5.32 -0.20
N GLN A 114 5.93 4.38 -1.10
CA GLN A 114 5.58 2.97 -0.90
C GLN A 114 6.38 2.36 0.26
N ALA A 115 7.68 2.64 0.35
CA ALA A 115 8.52 2.22 1.47
C ALA A 115 8.04 2.84 2.80
N GLN A 116 7.67 4.13 2.81
CA GLN A 116 7.15 4.80 3.99
C GLN A 116 5.79 4.23 4.42
N ALA A 117 4.90 3.95 3.46
CA ALA A 117 3.61 3.30 3.72
C ALA A 117 3.81 1.89 4.30
N ALA A 118 4.70 1.09 3.71
CA ALA A 118 5.03 -0.24 4.22
C ALA A 118 5.61 -0.19 5.64
N ALA A 119 6.52 0.75 5.92
CA ALA A 119 7.08 0.95 7.25
C ALA A 119 6.01 1.39 8.26
N SER A 120 5.12 2.31 7.88
CA SER A 120 4.00 2.75 8.71
C SER A 120 3.03 1.59 9.02
N HIS A 121 2.67 0.79 8.02
CA HIS A 121 1.84 -0.40 8.21
C HIS A 121 2.50 -1.44 9.12
N ALA A 122 3.82 -1.66 8.99
CA ALA A 122 4.56 -2.54 9.88
C ALA A 122 4.55 -2.03 11.33
N GLN A 123 4.70 -0.72 11.54
CA GLN A 123 4.60 -0.12 12.88
C GLN A 123 3.18 -0.25 13.45
N LEU A 124 2.14 0.04 12.67
CA LEU A 124 0.75 -0.14 13.08
C LEU A 124 0.46 -1.61 13.44
N GLY A 125 1.02 -2.56 12.70
CA GLY A 125 0.94 -3.98 13.03
C GLY A 125 1.57 -4.31 14.38
N LYS A 126 2.77 -3.78 14.66
CA LYS A 126 3.43 -3.94 15.97
C LYS A 126 2.63 -3.33 17.13
N PHE A 127 2.07 -2.13 16.94
CA PHE A 127 1.24 -1.50 17.96
C PHE A 127 -0.05 -2.26 18.24
N LYS A 128 -0.71 -2.78 17.19
CA LYS A 128 -1.88 -3.65 17.36
C LYS A 128 -1.52 -4.93 18.10
N GLY A 129 -0.44 -5.61 17.70
CA GLY A 129 0.04 -6.81 18.39
C GLY A 129 0.35 -6.56 19.86
N ALA A 130 1.10 -5.51 20.17
CA ALA A 130 1.39 -5.13 21.56
C ALA A 130 0.14 -4.77 22.36
N TYR A 131 -0.85 -4.14 21.73
CA TYR A 131 -2.13 -3.83 22.37
C TYR A 131 -2.94 -5.09 22.69
N ASP A 132 -3.00 -6.05 21.76
CA ASP A 132 -3.69 -7.32 21.95
C ASP A 132 -2.99 -8.17 23.04
N GLU A 133 -1.66 -8.19 23.06
CA GLU A 133 -0.87 -8.81 24.13
C GLU A 133 -1.16 -8.17 25.49
N LEU A 134 -1.21 -6.83 25.58
CA LEU A 134 -1.54 -6.14 26.82
C LEU A 134 -2.97 -6.45 27.28
N LEU A 135 -3.93 -6.51 26.34
CA LEU A 135 -5.32 -6.83 26.63
C LEU A 135 -5.47 -8.27 27.16
N THR A 136 -4.78 -9.23 26.54
CA THR A 136 -4.79 -10.63 27.00
C THR A 136 -4.13 -10.77 28.37
N LEU A 137 -3.01 -10.11 28.62
CA LEU A 137 -2.35 -10.07 29.93
C LEU A 137 -3.27 -9.43 31.00
N SER A 138 -3.93 -8.33 30.68
CA SER A 138 -4.85 -7.67 31.61
C SER A 138 -6.02 -8.57 31.99
N ARG A 139 -6.60 -9.29 31.02
CA ARG A 139 -7.67 -10.26 31.28
C ARG A 139 -7.17 -11.43 32.13
N ALA A 140 -5.99 -11.97 31.82
CA ALA A 140 -5.37 -13.02 32.61
C ALA A 140 -5.16 -12.57 34.06
N LYS A 141 -4.65 -11.35 34.27
CA LYS A 141 -4.47 -10.78 35.61
C LYS A 141 -5.76 -10.54 36.36
N GLU A 142 -6.84 -10.11 35.69
CA GLU A 142 -8.13 -9.99 36.37
C GLU A 142 -8.72 -11.37 36.73
N THR A 143 -8.56 -12.38 35.87
CA THR A 143 -8.99 -13.75 36.21
C THR A 143 -8.20 -14.32 37.39
N GLU A 144 -6.90 -14.07 37.45
CA GLU A 144 -6.04 -14.45 38.58
C GLU A 144 -6.46 -13.72 39.86
N ARG A 145 -6.74 -12.41 39.78
CA ARG A 145 -7.22 -11.61 40.91
C ARG A 145 -8.53 -12.14 41.46
N VAL A 146 -9.49 -12.46 40.59
CA VAL A 146 -10.79 -13.02 41.00
C VAL A 146 -10.64 -14.41 41.60
N ALA A 147 -9.76 -15.26 41.04
CA ALA A 147 -9.49 -16.58 41.59
C ALA A 147 -8.84 -16.50 42.98
N LEU A 148 -7.84 -15.63 43.15
CA LEU A 148 -7.19 -15.39 44.44
C LEU A 148 -8.17 -14.81 45.46
N ALA A 149 -8.99 -13.84 45.08
CA ALA A 149 -10.02 -13.27 45.95
C ALA A 149 -11.02 -14.32 46.42
N ARG A 150 -11.44 -15.24 45.54
CA ARG A 150 -12.31 -16.37 45.90
C ARG A 150 -11.63 -17.31 46.88
N THR A 151 -10.37 -17.69 46.61
CA THR A 151 -9.61 -18.57 47.51
C THR A 151 -9.39 -17.94 48.88
N LEU A 152 -9.08 -16.64 48.94
CA LEU A 152 -8.95 -15.91 50.20
C LEU A 152 -10.28 -15.90 50.97
N ALA A 153 -11.40 -15.57 50.32
CA ALA A 153 -12.71 -15.60 50.96
C ALA A 153 -13.08 -16.99 51.49
N GLN A 154 -12.76 -18.05 50.75
CA GLN A 154 -12.94 -19.43 51.20
C GLN A 154 -12.07 -19.75 52.42
N ARG A 155 -10.79 -19.36 52.41
CA ARG A 155 -9.88 -19.57 53.54
C ARG A 155 -10.29 -18.79 54.78
N ASP A 156 -10.75 -17.55 54.62
CA ASP A 156 -11.26 -16.74 55.73
C ASP A 156 -12.47 -17.42 56.38
N GLU A 157 -13.35 -18.02 55.59
CA GLU A 157 -14.49 -18.77 56.11
C GLU A 157 -14.06 -20.08 56.79
N GLU A 158 -13.15 -20.84 56.17
CA GLU A 158 -12.54 -22.03 56.80
C GLU A 158 -11.91 -21.70 58.16
N VAL A 159 -11.19 -20.57 58.26
CA VAL A 159 -10.57 -20.09 59.50
C VAL A 159 -11.63 -19.71 60.54
N LYS A 160 -12.69 -18.98 60.16
CA LYS A 160 -13.78 -18.64 61.09
C LYS A 160 -14.46 -19.88 61.66
N VAL A 161 -14.77 -20.86 60.81
CA VAL A 161 -15.35 -22.13 61.24
C VAL A 161 -14.39 -22.88 62.17
N CYS A 162 -13.10 -22.94 61.84
CA CYS A 162 -12.08 -23.57 62.69
C CYS A 162 -11.99 -22.91 64.07
N VAL A 163 -11.99 -21.57 64.13
CA VAL A 163 -11.97 -20.82 65.40
C VAL A 163 -13.23 -21.09 66.23
N ALA A 164 -14.41 -21.11 65.59
CA ALA A 164 -15.67 -21.44 66.26
C ALA A 164 -15.65 -22.86 66.84
N LYS A 165 -15.22 -23.85 66.04
CA LYS A 165 -15.09 -25.26 66.44
C LYS A 165 -14.06 -25.45 67.55
N ASN A 166 -12.92 -24.76 67.48
CA ASN A 166 -11.91 -24.78 68.54
C ASN A 166 -12.49 -24.25 69.87
N ARG A 167 -13.30 -23.18 69.81
CA ARG A 167 -13.98 -22.64 70.99
C ARG A 167 -15.01 -23.62 71.55
N GLU A 168 -15.81 -24.26 70.71
CA GLU A 168 -16.76 -25.32 71.11
C GLU A 168 -16.03 -26.48 71.81
N MET A 169 -14.92 -26.94 71.21
CA MET A 169 -14.10 -28.02 71.77
C MET A 169 -13.50 -27.64 73.12
N TYR A 170 -13.05 -26.39 73.28
CA TYR A 170 -12.54 -25.88 74.56
C TYR A 170 -13.63 -25.81 75.65
N VAL A 171 -14.85 -25.40 75.28
CA VAL A 171 -15.99 -25.41 76.21
C VAL A 171 -16.34 -26.84 76.62
N ALA A 172 -16.48 -27.76 75.67
CA ALA A 172 -16.73 -29.18 75.96
C ALA A 172 -15.65 -29.78 76.86
N GLY A 173 -14.37 -29.47 76.61
CA GLY A 173 -13.25 -29.90 77.47
C GLY A 173 -13.37 -29.37 78.91
N LYS A 174 -13.78 -28.11 79.10
CA LYS A 174 -14.03 -27.56 80.44
C LYS A 174 -15.26 -28.16 81.11
N GLU A 175 -16.30 -28.51 80.37
CA GLU A 175 -17.47 -29.22 80.92
C GLU A 175 -17.07 -30.62 81.42
N ILE A 176 -16.25 -31.35 80.66
CA ILE A 176 -15.72 -32.66 81.07
C ILE A 176 -14.88 -32.54 82.34
N LEU A 177 -14.00 -31.53 82.42
CA LEU A 177 -13.17 -31.30 83.61
C LEU A 177 -14.03 -30.95 84.83
N ASN A 178 -15.01 -30.06 84.68
CA ASN A 178 -15.97 -29.73 85.75
C ASN A 178 -16.79 -30.93 86.20
N ALA A 179 -17.21 -31.79 85.26
CA ALA A 179 -17.94 -33.02 85.58
C ALA A 179 -17.07 -33.95 86.42
N TYR A 180 -15.78 -34.08 86.08
CA TYR A 180 -14.83 -34.85 86.87
C TYR A 180 -14.61 -34.29 88.28
N GLU A 181 -14.47 -32.96 88.42
CA GLU A 181 -14.32 -32.29 89.72
C GLU A 181 -15.55 -32.44 90.63
N ARG A 182 -16.75 -32.59 90.05
CA ARG A 182 -18.00 -32.74 90.81
C ARG A 182 -18.29 -34.17 91.26
N ILE A 183 -17.54 -35.17 90.77
CA ILE A 183 -17.69 -36.56 91.23
C ILE A 183 -17.18 -36.65 92.67
N SER A 184 -18.09 -36.92 93.60
CA SER A 184 -17.77 -37.05 95.02
C SER A 184 -17.31 -38.48 95.37
N THR A 185 -16.62 -38.65 96.50
CA THR A 185 -16.29 -39.99 97.04
C THR A 185 -17.53 -40.86 97.28
N GLY A 186 -18.70 -40.27 97.51
CA GLY A 186 -19.98 -40.97 97.60
C GLY A 186 -20.46 -41.56 96.27
N ASP A 187 -20.27 -40.83 95.16
CA ASP A 187 -20.60 -41.30 93.81
C ASP A 187 -19.72 -42.49 93.38
N ILE A 188 -18.43 -42.45 93.77
CA ILE A 188 -17.48 -43.55 93.53
C ILE A 188 -17.89 -44.81 94.31
N LEU A 189 -18.36 -44.67 95.56
CA LEU A 189 -18.83 -45.79 96.36
C LEU A 189 -20.12 -46.40 95.79
N ALA A 190 -21.04 -45.57 95.30
CA ALA A 190 -22.24 -46.02 94.61
C ALA A 190 -21.90 -46.82 93.34
N LEU A 191 -20.91 -46.38 92.56
CA LEU A 191 -20.49 -47.06 91.33
C LEU A 191 -19.89 -48.47 91.56
N LYS A 192 -19.31 -48.70 92.75
CA LYS A 192 -18.70 -49.99 93.13
C LYS A 192 -19.68 -51.01 93.71
N GLN A 193 -20.95 -50.64 93.95
CA GLN A 193 -21.94 -51.57 94.47
C GLN A 193 -22.50 -52.47 93.35
N PRO A 194 -22.64 -53.79 93.57
CA PRO A 194 -23.03 -54.76 92.54
C PRO A 194 -24.45 -54.55 91.96
N PHE A 195 -25.29 -53.72 92.58
CA PHE A 195 -26.66 -53.41 92.13
C PHE A 195 -26.85 -52.00 91.57
N ALA A 196 -25.77 -51.21 91.41
CA ALA A 196 -25.83 -49.82 90.96
C ALA A 196 -25.95 -49.65 89.43
N GLY A 197 -26.70 -50.54 88.76
CA GLY A 197 -26.84 -50.51 87.29
C GLY A 197 -27.32 -49.16 86.75
N LYS A 198 -28.24 -48.49 87.47
CA LYS A 198 -28.73 -47.15 87.09
C LYS A 198 -27.63 -46.08 87.09
N ALA A 199 -26.72 -46.11 88.06
CA ALA A 199 -25.62 -45.14 88.13
C ALA A 199 -24.64 -45.36 86.97
N ARG A 200 -24.32 -46.63 86.64
CA ARG A 200 -23.46 -46.97 85.50
C ARG A 200 -24.00 -46.46 84.16
N VAL A 201 -25.29 -46.69 83.90
CA VAL A 201 -25.94 -46.21 82.66
C VAL A 201 -25.89 -44.68 82.56
N GLN A 202 -26.11 -43.95 83.66
CA GLN A 202 -26.02 -42.48 83.64
C GLN A 202 -24.60 -41.97 83.34
N PHE A 203 -23.56 -42.65 83.83
CA PHE A 203 -22.18 -42.31 83.48
C PHE A 203 -21.84 -42.63 82.02
N GLU A 204 -22.32 -43.75 81.50
CA GLU A 204 -22.18 -44.11 80.08
C GLU A 204 -22.89 -43.10 79.17
N GLU A 205 -24.11 -42.70 79.51
CA GLU A 205 -24.88 -41.69 78.77
C GLU A 205 -24.19 -40.33 78.80
N GLN A 206 -23.64 -39.90 79.94
CA GLN A 206 -22.84 -38.68 80.02
C GLN A 206 -21.55 -38.77 79.20
N ALA A 207 -20.83 -39.90 79.27
CA ALA A 207 -19.62 -40.10 78.49
C ALA A 207 -19.91 -40.05 76.98
N GLN A 208 -21.03 -40.65 76.56
CA GLN A 208 -21.48 -40.61 75.18
C GLN A 208 -21.87 -39.19 74.76
N ALA A 209 -22.62 -38.45 75.58
CA ALA A 209 -22.97 -37.05 75.30
C ALA A 209 -21.74 -36.13 75.17
N TYR A 210 -20.69 -36.34 75.97
CA TYR A 210 -19.42 -35.61 75.81
C TYR A 210 -18.65 -36.06 74.56
N GLY A 211 -18.68 -37.34 74.22
CA GLY A 211 -18.14 -37.88 72.99
C GLY A 211 -18.78 -37.23 71.75
N ASP A 212 -20.10 -37.14 71.73
CA ASP A 212 -20.87 -36.50 70.66
C ASP A 212 -20.51 -35.01 70.53
N LYS A 213 -20.45 -34.28 71.66
CA LYS A 213 -20.02 -32.87 71.65
C LYS A 213 -18.61 -32.67 71.10
N LEU A 214 -17.66 -33.52 71.49
CA LEU A 214 -16.28 -33.45 70.99
C LEU A 214 -16.20 -33.81 69.51
N TYR A 215 -17.00 -34.78 69.07
CA TYR A 215 -17.09 -35.19 67.67
C TYR A 215 -17.66 -34.06 66.81
N ASP A 216 -18.78 -33.47 67.23
CA ASP A 216 -19.43 -32.36 66.51
C ASP A 216 -18.57 -31.09 66.51
N ALA A 217 -17.78 -30.86 67.55
CA ALA A 217 -16.85 -29.73 67.66
C ALA A 217 -15.54 -29.94 66.87
N GLN A 218 -15.34 -31.09 66.22
CA GLN A 218 -14.14 -31.35 65.45
C GLN A 218 -14.06 -30.38 64.25
N ALA A 219 -12.91 -29.75 64.06
CA ALA A 219 -12.70 -28.87 62.93
C ALA A 219 -12.74 -29.70 61.62
N PRO A 220 -13.45 -29.22 60.58
CA PRO A 220 -13.46 -29.89 59.30
C PRO A 220 -12.04 -29.94 58.71
N ARG A 221 -11.66 -31.06 58.08
CA ARG A 221 -10.39 -31.13 57.34
C ARG A 221 -10.45 -30.12 56.20
N SER A 222 -9.48 -29.19 56.17
CA SER A 222 -9.32 -28.30 55.03
C SER A 222 -9.07 -29.13 53.77
N GLN A 223 -9.92 -28.93 52.74
CA GLN A 223 -9.76 -29.58 51.44
C GLN A 223 -8.47 -29.10 50.72
N ALA A 224 -7.89 -27.97 51.13
CA ALA A 224 -6.65 -27.44 50.59
C ALA A 224 -5.45 -28.39 50.78
N ALA A 225 -5.44 -29.15 51.89
CA ALA A 225 -4.39 -30.13 52.18
C ALA A 225 -4.59 -31.46 51.44
N ALA A 226 -5.79 -31.71 50.89
CA ALA A 226 -6.09 -32.93 50.13
C ALA A 226 -5.62 -32.84 48.66
N THR A 227 -5.48 -31.63 48.12
CA THR A 227 -5.04 -31.39 46.73
C THR A 227 -3.55 -31.08 46.58
N SER A 228 -2.79 -31.04 47.69
CA SER A 228 -1.35 -30.69 47.70
C SER A 228 -0.41 -31.87 47.97
N ASN A 229 -0.86 -33.11 47.78
CA ASN A 229 0.03 -34.28 47.73
C ASN A 229 0.35 -34.62 46.26
N PRO A 230 1.58 -35.07 45.96
CA PRO A 230 2.14 -35.17 44.61
C PRO A 230 1.40 -36.11 43.67
#